data_AF-A0A7S0Q5A5-F1
#
_entry.id   AF-A0A7S0Q5A5-F1
#
_cell.length_a   1.000
_cell.length_b   1.000
_cell.length_c   1.000
_cell.angle_alpha   90.00
_cell.angle_beta   90.00
_cell.angle_gamma   90.00
#
_symmetry.space_group_name_H-M   'P 1'
#
loop_
_entity.id
_entity.type
_entity.pdbx_description
1 polymer ?
#
loop_
_entity_poly.entity_id
_entity_poly.type
_entity_poly.pdbx_seq_one_letter_code
_entity_poly.pdbx_strand_id
1 'polypeptide(L)'
;IDGLALLKMNVLHMTLLNANDFTFQTRSHPELWKEGALDPANTYPMDGLAKLVQYGASRGVLVLLEMDTPGHSYAWGVSPTYSWMTTCHSPIEVYQSWPNCPEPPCGYMQLGNKSVQ
;
A
#
# COMPACT_ATOMS: atom_id res chain seq x y z
N ILE A 1 0.32 -3.87 19.27
CA ILE A 1 1.23 -5.00 19.58
C ILE A 1 1.12 -5.44 21.03
N ASP A 2 1.23 -4.55 22.03
CA ASP A 2 1.04 -4.94 23.44
C ASP A 2 -0.29 -5.66 23.69
N GLY A 3 -1.40 -5.14 23.15
CA GLY A 3 -2.70 -5.82 23.23
C GLY A 3 -2.70 -7.22 22.60
N LEU A 4 -2.02 -7.41 21.47
CA LEU A 4 -1.88 -8.73 20.82
C LEU A 4 -1.13 -9.69 21.73
N ALA A 5 -0.01 -9.25 22.30
CA ALA A 5 0.81 -10.05 23.21
C ALA A 5 0.04 -10.43 24.49
N LEU A 6 -0.71 -9.49 25.09
CA LEU A 6 -1.55 -9.75 26.27
C LEU A 6 -2.61 -10.82 25.99
N LEU A 7 -3.13 -10.86 24.76
CA LEU A 7 -4.16 -11.81 24.31
C LEU A 7 -3.59 -13.06 23.63
N LYS A 8 -2.25 -13.25 23.62
CA LYS A 8 -1.55 -14.34 22.92
C LYS A 8 -1.82 -14.42 21.41
N MET A 9 -2.22 -13.31 20.79
CA MET A 9 -2.20 -13.18 19.34
C MET A 9 -0.76 -12.98 18.88
N ASN A 10 -0.35 -13.69 17.84
CA ASN A 10 1.06 -13.79 17.44
C ASN A 10 1.35 -13.21 16.04
N VAL A 11 0.37 -12.65 15.34
CA VAL A 11 0.55 -12.03 14.03
C VAL A 11 -0.14 -10.66 14.01
N LEU A 12 0.59 -9.64 13.60
CA LEU A 12 0.08 -8.37 13.14
C LEU A 12 0.24 -8.35 11.62
N HIS A 13 -0.84 -8.60 10.89
CA HIS A 13 -0.90 -8.38 9.45
C HIS A 13 -1.23 -6.90 9.23
N MET A 14 -0.33 -6.16 8.61
CA MET A 14 -0.45 -4.72 8.38
C MET A 14 -0.27 -4.41 6.90
N THR A 15 -1.35 -4.00 6.26
CA THR A 15 -1.37 -3.48 4.90
C THR A 15 -0.72 -2.10 4.89
N LEU A 16 0.39 -1.96 4.15
CA LEU A 16 1.10 -0.68 3.99
C LEU A 16 0.52 0.17 2.85
N LEU A 17 -0.07 -0.49 1.86
CA LEU A 17 -0.57 0.16 0.64
C LEU A 17 -1.92 -0.42 0.25
N ASN A 18 -2.83 0.47 -0.15
CA ASN A 18 -4.12 0.14 -0.74
C ASN A 18 -4.42 1.17 -1.85
N ALA A 19 -5.57 1.07 -2.51
CA ALA A 19 -5.97 1.95 -3.60
C ALA A 19 -5.93 3.42 -3.21
N ASN A 20 -6.31 3.72 -1.97
CA ASN A 20 -6.43 5.07 -1.43
C ASN A 20 -5.12 5.69 -0.93
N ASP A 21 -4.09 4.90 -0.64
CA ASP A 21 -2.95 5.39 0.13
C ASP A 21 -1.66 4.59 -0.09
N PHE A 22 -0.55 5.30 -0.27
CA PHE A 22 0.81 4.77 -0.40
C PHE A 22 1.66 5.23 0.79
N THR A 23 1.60 4.51 1.92
CA THR A 23 2.27 4.97 3.15
C THR A 23 3.74 4.54 3.28
N PHE A 24 4.21 3.62 2.44
CA PHE A 24 5.57 3.08 2.55
C PHE A 24 6.62 4.02 1.92
N GLN A 25 7.52 4.59 2.71
CA GLN A 25 8.60 5.44 2.18
C GLN A 25 9.73 4.63 1.53
N THR A 26 9.46 4.11 0.33
CA THR A 26 10.49 3.47 -0.49
C THR A 26 11.59 4.47 -0.86
N ARG A 27 12.85 4.03 -0.76
CA ARG A 27 14.02 4.85 -1.10
C ARG A 27 14.35 4.85 -2.58
N SER A 28 14.02 3.76 -3.29
CA SER A 28 14.36 3.59 -4.70
C SER A 28 13.41 4.34 -5.63
N HIS A 29 12.16 4.53 -5.23
CA HIS A 29 11.10 5.17 -6.03
C HIS A 29 10.32 6.18 -5.18
N PRO A 30 10.98 7.23 -4.65
CA PRO A 30 10.38 8.12 -3.67
C PRO A 30 9.17 8.88 -4.20
N GLU A 31 9.01 9.01 -5.52
CA GLU A 31 7.86 9.67 -6.14
C GLU A 31 6.56 8.90 -5.89
N LEU A 32 6.62 7.59 -5.62
CA LEU A 32 5.42 6.78 -5.35
C LEU A 32 4.71 7.21 -4.06
N TRP A 33 5.46 7.36 -2.97
CA TRP A 33 4.87 7.76 -1.68
C TRP A 33 4.71 9.29 -1.56
N LYS A 34 5.51 10.08 -2.28
CA LYS A 34 5.36 11.55 -2.27
C LYS A 34 4.06 12.01 -2.92
N GLU A 35 3.63 11.31 -3.98
CA GLU A 35 2.42 11.65 -4.72
C GLU A 35 1.23 10.74 -4.35
N GLY A 36 1.48 9.50 -3.95
CA GLY A 36 0.45 8.51 -3.65
C GLY A 36 0.01 8.44 -2.18
N ALA A 37 0.69 9.12 -1.26
CA ALA A 37 0.27 9.19 0.14
C ALA A 37 -0.89 10.17 0.32
N LEU A 38 -1.96 9.75 0.99
CA LEU A 38 -3.09 10.61 1.31
C LEU A 38 -2.70 11.70 2.31
N ASP A 39 -1.90 11.33 3.31
CA ASP A 39 -1.27 12.27 4.25
C ASP A 39 0.24 11.96 4.33
N PRO A 40 1.10 12.83 3.75
CA PRO A 40 2.54 12.65 3.79
C PRO A 40 3.11 12.54 5.21
N ALA A 41 2.45 13.11 6.23
CA ALA A 41 2.87 13.01 7.62
C ALA A 41 2.61 11.61 8.22
N ASN A 42 1.68 10.84 7.65
CA ASN A 42 1.31 9.49 8.09
C ASN A 42 1.96 8.41 7.22
N THR A 43 3.22 8.61 6.84
CA THR A 43 4.00 7.65 6.07
C THR A 43 5.02 6.94 6.96
N TYR A 44 5.33 5.69 6.64
CA TYR A 44 6.27 4.86 7.39
C TYR A 44 7.66 4.86 6.76
N PRO A 45 8.67 5.47 7.40
CA PRO A 45 10.05 5.32 6.98
C PRO A 45 10.56 3.90 7.27
N MET A 46 11.54 3.46 6.47
CA MET A 46 12.17 2.13 6.60
C MET A 46 12.69 1.83 8.01
N ASP A 47 13.25 2.82 8.71
CA ASP A 47 13.75 2.64 10.07
C ASP A 47 12.61 2.51 11.09
N GLY A 48 11.49 3.21 10.85
CA GLY A 48 10.26 3.09 11.63
C GLY A 48 9.66 1.68 11.52
N LEU A 49 9.55 1.14 10.30
CA LEU A 49 9.09 -0.24 10.09
C LEU A 49 10.04 -1.27 10.71
N ALA A 50 11.36 -1.06 10.61
CA ALA A 50 12.34 -1.94 11.26
C ALA A 50 12.18 -1.94 12.79
N LYS A 51 11.96 -0.77 13.40
CA LYS A 51 11.65 -0.66 14.84
C LYS A 51 10.34 -1.36 15.19
N LEU A 52 9.30 -1.24 14.36
CA LEU A 52 8.02 -1.92 14.56
C LEU A 52 8.19 -3.45 14.55
N VAL A 53 8.93 -3.98 13.58
CA VAL A 53 9.24 -5.42 13.47
C VAL A 53 10.01 -5.91 14.69
N GLN A 54 11.06 -5.18 15.11
CA GLN A 54 11.84 -5.51 16.32
C GLN A 54 10.96 -5.50 17.58
N TYR A 55 10.08 -4.50 17.67
CA TYR A 55 9.16 -4.37 18.80
C TYR A 55 8.15 -5.54 18.85
N GLY A 56 7.60 -5.95 17.71
CA GLY A 56 6.77 -7.15 17.60
C GLY A 56 7.52 -8.41 18.00
N ALA A 57 8.73 -8.62 17.47
CA ALA A 57 9.56 -9.77 17.77
C ALA A 57 9.86 -9.92 19.27
N SER A 58 10.19 -8.81 19.95
CA SER A 58 10.41 -8.80 21.41
C SER A 58 9.21 -9.25 22.26
N ARG A 59 8.02 -9.36 21.66
CA ARG A 59 6.75 -9.72 22.30
C ARG A 59 6.12 -11.00 21.72
N GLY A 60 6.85 -11.71 20.86
CA GLY A 60 6.34 -12.92 20.19
C GLY A 60 5.26 -12.64 19.14
N VAL A 61 5.23 -11.41 18.58
CA VAL A 61 4.29 -11.01 17.52
C VAL A 61 5.06 -10.85 16.21
N LEU A 62 4.74 -11.66 15.21
CA LEU A 62 5.20 -11.51 13.83
C LEU A 62 4.51 -10.28 13.21
N VAL A 63 5.30 -9.33 12.71
CA VAL A 63 4.79 -8.23 11.90
C VAL A 63 4.91 -8.63 10.43
N LEU A 64 3.76 -8.88 9.78
CA LEU A 64 3.66 -9.23 8.37
C LEU A 64 3.17 -7.99 7.62
N LEU A 65 4.03 -7.44 6.77
CA LEU A 65 3.74 -6.23 5.99
C LEU A 65 3.23 -6.63 4.61
N GLU A 66 2.11 -6.05 4.20
CA GLU A 66 1.48 -6.35 2.92
C GLU A 66 1.49 -5.16 1.96
N MET A 67 1.71 -5.47 0.70
CA MET A 67 1.55 -4.58 -0.44
C MET A 67 0.53 -5.24 -1.37
N ASP A 68 -0.74 -4.83 -1.28
CA ASP A 68 -1.82 -5.48 -2.03
C ASP A 68 -1.69 -5.16 -3.53
N THR A 69 -1.57 -6.22 -4.33
CA THR A 69 -1.45 -6.21 -5.79
C THR A 69 -2.01 -7.53 -6.34
N PRO A 70 -2.51 -7.57 -7.59
CA PRO A 70 -2.61 -6.48 -8.57
C PRO A 70 -3.86 -5.63 -8.40
N GLY A 71 -4.78 -6.01 -7.52
CA GLY A 71 -5.91 -5.19 -7.08
C GLY A 71 -5.44 -4.00 -6.24
N HIS A 72 -6.38 -3.15 -5.86
CA HIS A 72 -6.12 -2.09 -4.88
C HIS A 72 -4.89 -1.21 -5.18
N SER A 73 -4.64 -0.98 -6.46
CA SER A 73 -3.36 -0.44 -6.91
C SER A 73 -3.43 1.00 -7.41
N TYR A 74 -4.55 1.71 -7.24
CA TYR A 74 -4.70 3.09 -7.74
C TYR A 74 -3.55 4.02 -7.31
N ALA A 75 -3.21 4.04 -6.01
CA ALA A 75 -2.13 4.86 -5.45
C ALA A 75 -0.75 4.65 -6.10
N TRP A 76 -0.49 3.47 -6.68
CA TRP A 76 0.77 3.19 -7.39
C TRP A 76 0.95 4.00 -8.67
N GLY A 77 -0.15 4.43 -9.30
CA GLY A 77 -0.13 5.17 -10.57
C GLY A 77 -0.49 6.65 -10.44
N VAL A 78 -0.67 7.18 -9.22
CA VAL A 78 -0.91 8.62 -9.01
C VAL A 78 0.31 9.44 -9.41
N SER A 79 1.51 8.91 -9.14
CA SER A 79 2.75 9.55 -9.58
C SER A 79 2.81 9.62 -11.11
N PRO A 80 3.01 10.81 -11.71
CA PRO A 80 3.09 10.95 -13.17
C PRO A 80 4.16 10.04 -13.80
N THR A 81 5.28 9.86 -13.10
CA THR A 81 6.40 8.98 -13.49
C THR A 81 5.99 7.52 -13.62
N TYR A 82 5.04 7.07 -12.81
CA TYR A 82 4.62 5.66 -12.69
C TYR A 82 3.15 5.43 -13.09
N SER A 83 2.50 6.43 -13.69
CA SER A 83 1.10 6.34 -14.14
C SER A 83 0.85 5.21 -15.14
N TRP A 84 1.88 4.77 -15.87
CA TRP A 84 1.82 3.63 -16.78
C TRP A 84 1.77 2.26 -16.07
N MET A 85 1.97 2.20 -14.76
CA MET A 85 1.93 0.94 -14.00
C MET A 85 0.51 0.48 -13.69
N THR A 86 -0.48 1.39 -13.72
CA THR A 86 -1.86 1.07 -13.31
C THR A 86 -2.89 1.43 -14.38
N THR A 87 -4.02 0.74 -14.38
CA THR A 87 -5.16 0.98 -15.27
C THR A 87 -6.39 1.43 -14.47
N CYS A 88 -7.43 1.86 -15.17
CA CYS A 88 -8.72 2.31 -14.62
C CYS A 88 -8.64 3.60 -13.78
N HIS A 89 -7.56 4.37 -13.93
CA HIS A 89 -7.34 5.64 -13.20
C HIS A 89 -8.26 6.78 -13.65
N SER A 90 -8.78 6.75 -14.89
CA SER A 90 -9.56 7.85 -15.48
C SER A 90 -10.51 7.36 -16.58
N PRO A 91 -11.71 7.96 -16.74
CA PRO A 91 -12.28 9.03 -15.92
C PRO A 91 -12.84 8.53 -14.58
N ILE A 92 -12.60 9.30 -13.52
CA ILE A 92 -13.06 9.02 -12.14
C ILE A 92 -14.58 8.81 -12.09
N GLU A 93 -15.35 9.53 -12.90
CA GLU A 93 -16.82 9.44 -12.86
C GLU A 93 -17.38 8.15 -13.47
N VAL A 94 -16.62 7.46 -14.35
CA VAL A 94 -17.12 6.32 -15.13
C VAL A 94 -16.60 4.98 -14.59
N TYR A 95 -15.33 4.95 -14.16
CA TYR A 95 -14.68 3.70 -13.81
C TYR A 95 -14.59 3.43 -12.32
N GLN A 96 -15.06 4.32 -11.44
CA GLN A 96 -14.83 4.23 -9.99
C GLN A 96 -15.99 3.59 -9.21
N SER A 97 -16.75 2.72 -9.86
CA SER A 97 -17.88 2.03 -9.26
C SER A 97 -18.12 0.67 -9.92
N TRP A 98 -19.06 -0.09 -9.36
CA TRP A 98 -19.50 -1.36 -9.92
C TRP A 98 -19.96 -1.19 -11.39
N PRO A 99 -19.57 -2.07 -12.33
CA PRO A 99 -18.92 -3.37 -12.13
C PRO A 99 -17.38 -3.35 -12.14
N ASN A 100 -16.75 -2.18 -12.23
CA ASN A 100 -15.30 -2.08 -12.45
C ASN A 100 -14.49 -2.39 -11.18
N CYS A 101 -14.96 -1.93 -10.02
CA CYS A 101 -14.44 -2.37 -8.74
C CYS A 101 -15.51 -2.31 -7.63
N PRO A 102 -15.30 -3.00 -6.50
CA PRO A 102 -16.22 -2.98 -5.37
C PRO A 102 -16.21 -1.65 -4.59
N GLU A 103 -15.08 -0.95 -4.56
CA GLU A 103 -14.89 0.30 -3.81
C GLU A 103 -14.01 1.30 -4.57
N PRO A 104 -14.39 2.59 -4.64
CA PRO A 104 -13.50 3.62 -5.16
C PRO A 104 -12.31 3.91 -4.21
N PRO A 105 -11.14 4.30 -4.74
CA PRO A 105 -10.86 4.45 -6.14
C PRO A 105 -10.50 3.13 -6.81
N CYS A 106 -11.04 2.88 -8.00
CA CYS A 106 -10.64 1.73 -8.79
C CYS A 106 -9.23 1.94 -9.36
N GLY A 107 -8.40 0.91 -9.27
CA GLY A 107 -7.09 0.88 -9.92
C GLY A 107 -6.45 -0.49 -9.79
N TYR A 108 -5.89 -0.96 -10.90
CA TYR A 108 -5.28 -2.29 -11.00
C TYR A 108 -3.91 -2.17 -11.65
N MET A 109 -2.96 -3.03 -11.26
CA MET A 109 -1.68 -3.13 -11.97
C MET A 109 -1.89 -3.52 -13.44
N GLN A 110 -1.13 -2.91 -14.35
CA GLN A 110 -1.15 -3.23 -15.78
C GLN A 110 -0.40 -4.53 -16.05
N LEU A 111 -1.03 -5.66 -15.75
CA LEU A 111 -0.42 -6.99 -15.91
C LEU A 111 -0.01 -7.32 -17.35
N GLY A 112 -0.57 -6.65 -18.36
CA GLY A 112 -0.13 -6.81 -19.76
C GLY A 112 1.24 -6.18 -20.06
N ASN A 113 1.75 -5.31 -19.17
CA ASN A 113 3.03 -4.65 -19.32
C ASN A 113 4.12 -5.43 -18.57
N LYS A 114 5.11 -5.93 -19.32
CA LYS A 114 6.23 -6.71 -18.76
C LYS A 114 7.11 -5.94 -17.78
N SER A 115 7.07 -4.61 -17.79
CA SER A 115 7.82 -3.78 -16.84
C SER A 115 7.14 -3.72 -15.47
N VAL A 116 5.89 -4.18 -15.34
CA VAL A 116 5.13 -4.24 -14.07
C VAL A 116 5.23 -5.63 -13.41
N GLN A 117 5.54 -6.68 -14.18
CA GLN A 117 5.73 -8.05 -13.70
C GLN A 117 7.14 -8.27 -13.16
#